data_AF-A0A9Q5SUK6-F1
#
_entry.id   AF-A0A9Q5SUK6-F1
#
_cell.length_a   1.000
_cell.length_b   1.000
_cell.length_c   1.000
_cell.angle_alpha   90.00
_cell.angle_beta   90.00
_cell.angle_gamma   90.00
#
_symmetry.space_group_name_H-M   'P 1'
#
loop_
_entity.id
_entity.type
_entity.pdbx_description
1 polymer ?
#
loop_
_entity_poly.entity_id
_entity_poly.type
_entity_poly.pdbx_seq_one_letter_code
_entity_poly.pdbx_strand_id
1 'polypeptide(L)'
;MWYIVIGIVVLGIVAAIAGYFRNRKLQKMLERGEITEIPEAQELVTDECCGQHETCERDSLLAAVSKKIEYYDDEELDRFQGVEADAYDEDAVNEFRDVLYTLKEIEVAGWLRSLQLRAINLPDELKDEAFLIVGERRIH
;
A
#
# COMPACT_ATOMS: atom_id res chain seq x y z
N MET A 1 -17.48 32.71 -30.42
CA MET A 1 -18.28 32.32 -29.24
C MET A 1 -18.86 30.90 -29.34
N TRP A 2 -19.44 30.47 -30.46
CA TRP A 2 -20.00 29.11 -30.61
C TRP A 2 -18.96 27.98 -30.70
N TYR A 3 -17.76 28.26 -31.22
CA TYR A 3 -16.67 27.28 -31.33
C TYR A 3 -16.19 26.76 -29.97
N ILE A 4 -16.27 27.58 -28.92
CA ILE A 4 -15.91 27.19 -27.55
C ILE A 4 -16.95 26.19 -27.01
N VAL A 5 -18.23 26.46 -27.23
CA VAL A 5 -19.34 25.58 -26.82
C VAL A 5 -19.24 24.23 -27.54
N ILE A 6 -18.96 24.23 -28.84
CA ILE A 6 -18.77 23.00 -29.62
C ILE A 6 -17.54 22.22 -29.12
N GLY A 7 -16.44 22.92 -28.80
CA GLY A 7 -15.23 22.29 -28.24
C GLY A 7 -15.47 21.59 -26.90
N ILE A 8 -16.23 22.22 -26.00
CA ILE A 8 -16.58 21.63 -24.69
C ILE A 8 -17.45 20.38 -24.86
N VAL A 9 -18.43 20.41 -25.76
CA VAL A 9 -19.30 19.26 -26.04
C VAL A 9 -18.50 18.09 -26.62
N VAL A 10 -17.61 18.37 -27.57
CA VAL A 10 -16.74 17.33 -28.16
C VAL A 10 -15.82 16.72 -27.11
N LEU A 11 -15.22 17.54 -26.23
CA LEU A 11 -14.40 17.03 -25.13
C LEU A 11 -15.19 16.15 -24.17
N GLY A 12 -16.43 16.52 -23.83
CA GLY A 12 -17.32 15.71 -23.00
C GLY A 12 -17.63 14.35 -23.63
N ILE A 13 -17.88 14.31 -24.94
CA ILE A 13 -18.14 13.06 -25.67
C ILE A 13 -16.89 12.18 -25.69
N VAL A 14 -15.71 12.74 -25.95
CA VAL A 14 -14.45 12.00 -25.95
C VAL A 14 -14.16 11.42 -24.56
N ALA A 15 -14.36 12.20 -23.50
CA ALA A 15 -14.20 11.74 -22.12
C ALA A 15 -15.18 10.62 -21.77
N ALA A 16 -16.44 10.72 -22.19
CA ALA A 16 -17.45 9.69 -21.96
C ALA A 16 -17.12 8.38 -22.69
N ILE A 17 -16.67 8.46 -23.95
CA ILE A 17 -16.25 7.28 -24.73
C ILE A 17 -15.01 6.63 -24.10
N ALA A 18 -14.01 7.42 -23.71
CA ALA A 18 -12.81 6.92 -23.05
C ALA A 18 -13.13 6.27 -21.69
N GLY A 19 -14.00 6.89 -20.90
CA GLY A 19 -14.49 6.35 -19.63
C GLY A 19 -15.24 5.04 -19.81
N TYR A 20 -16.14 4.96 -20.80
CA TYR A 20 -16.88 3.75 -21.14
C TYR A 20 -15.97 2.58 -21.54
N PHE A 21 -14.95 2.85 -22.36
CA PHE A 21 -13.96 1.83 -22.76
C PHE A 21 -13.11 1.35 -21.59
N ARG A 22 -12.63 2.26 -20.73
CA ARG A 22 -11.88 1.90 -19.51
C ARG A 22 -12.74 1.04 -18.60
N ASN A 23 -14.00 1.43 -18.38
CA ASN A 23 -14.91 0.69 -17.50
C ASN A 23 -15.21 -0.72 -18.04
N ARG A 24 -15.42 -0.86 -19.36
CA ARG A 24 -15.59 -2.18 -20.00
C ARG A 24 -14.32 -3.04 -19.95
N LYS A 25 -13.14 -2.45 -20.13
CA LYS A 25 -11.86 -3.18 -20.01
C LYS A 25 -11.65 -3.68 -18.57
N LEU A 26 -12.01 -2.85 -17.59
CA LEU A 26 -11.92 -3.17 -16.17
C LEU A 26 -12.85 -4.33 -15.80
N GLN A 27 -14.09 -4.32 -16.27
CA GLN A 27 -15.02 -5.45 -16.07
C GLN A 27 -14.55 -6.75 -16.74
N LYS A 28 -13.95 -6.67 -17.93
CA LYS A 28 -13.38 -7.84 -18.61
C LYS A 28 -12.14 -8.42 -17.92
N MET A 29 -11.44 -7.63 -17.10
CA MET A 29 -10.31 -8.11 -16.29
C MET A 29 -10.81 -8.79 -15.00
N LEU A 30 -12.03 -8.49 -14.54
CA LEU A 30 -12.67 -9.16 -13.40
C LEU A 30 -13.25 -10.54 -13.79
N GLU A 31 -13.87 -10.68 -14.96
CA GLU A 31 -14.42 -11.97 -15.44
C GLU A 31 -13.35 -13.02 -15.80
N ARG A 32 -12.08 -12.62 -15.97
CA ARG A 32 -10.98 -13.52 -16.34
C ARG A 32 -10.39 -14.30 -15.15
N GLY A 33 -10.78 -13.97 -13.91
CA GLY A 33 -10.34 -14.71 -12.72
C GLY A 33 -8.85 -14.59 -12.40
N GLU A 34 -8.19 -13.51 -12.81
CA GLU A 34 -6.78 -13.20 -12.45
C GLU A 34 -6.69 -12.18 -11.30
N ILE A 35 -7.83 -11.77 -10.74
CA ILE A 35 -7.92 -10.84 -9.60
C ILE A 35 -9.08 -11.31 -8.72
N THR A 36 -8.77 -11.97 -7.61
CA THR A 36 -9.70 -12.13 -6.49
C THR A 36 -9.86 -10.77 -5.83
N GLU A 37 -11.00 -10.16 -6.14
CA GLU A 37 -11.60 -9.02 -5.45
C GLU A 37 -11.17 -7.61 -5.89
N ILE A 38 -12.22 -6.85 -6.15
CA ILE A 38 -12.24 -5.41 -6.36
C ILE A 38 -11.91 -4.81 -4.98
N PRO A 39 -10.89 -3.95 -4.82
CA PRO A 39 -10.78 -3.22 -3.58
C PRO A 39 -11.90 -2.17 -3.60
N GLU A 40 -12.99 -2.54 -2.94
CA GLU A 40 -13.98 -1.64 -2.37
C GLU A 40 -13.24 -0.52 -1.65
N ALA A 41 -13.71 0.71 -1.86
CA ALA A 41 -13.16 1.87 -1.20
C ALA A 41 -13.41 1.72 0.31
N GLN A 42 -12.45 1.16 1.03
CA GLN A 42 -12.44 1.23 2.48
C GLN A 42 -11.80 2.56 2.86
N GLU A 43 -12.66 3.58 2.89
CA GLU A 43 -12.49 4.68 3.82
C GLU A 43 -12.26 4.11 5.24
N LEU A 44 -11.52 4.87 6.04
CA LEU A 44 -11.31 4.73 7.49
C LEU A 44 -10.13 3.83 7.91
N VAL A 45 -8.94 4.42 7.89
CA VAL A 45 -8.17 4.51 9.15
C VAL A 45 -7.80 5.98 9.33
N THR A 46 -8.61 6.64 10.14
CA THR A 46 -8.23 7.84 10.84
C THR A 46 -7.05 7.49 11.75
N ASP A 47 -5.86 8.00 11.45
CA ASP A 47 -5.08 8.60 12.52
C ASP A 47 -4.19 9.73 12.00
N GLU A 48 -4.44 10.89 12.61
CA GLU A 48 -3.48 11.94 12.90
C GLU A 48 -2.57 12.43 11.75
N CYS A 49 -3.17 13.17 10.82
CA CYS A 49 -2.42 14.24 10.18
C CYS A 49 -2.38 15.43 11.15
N CYS A 50 -1.30 15.52 11.94
CA CYS A 50 -0.99 16.68 12.76
C CYS A 50 -1.03 17.95 11.88
N GLY A 51 -1.96 18.85 12.21
CA GLY A 51 -2.40 19.98 11.38
C GLY A 51 -1.41 21.13 11.22
N GLN A 52 -0.16 20.86 10.83
CA GLN A 52 0.82 21.89 10.55
C GLN A 52 1.79 21.52 9.41
N HIS A 53 1.26 21.01 8.29
CA HIS A 53 2.03 20.93 7.05
C HIS A 53 1.20 21.40 5.85
N GLU A 54 1.33 22.68 5.50
CA GLU A 54 0.95 23.19 4.18
C GLU A 54 1.94 22.66 3.13
N THR A 55 1.80 21.38 2.77
CA THR A 55 2.15 20.80 1.45
C THR A 55 1.96 19.29 1.53
N CYS A 56 0.72 18.83 1.36
CA CYS A 56 0.44 17.41 1.17
C CYS A 56 0.86 17.02 -0.27
N GLU A 57 2.15 16.80 -0.52
CA GLU A 57 2.66 16.17 -1.76
C GLU A 57 2.33 14.67 -1.81
N ARG A 58 1.14 14.29 -1.32
CA ARG A 58 0.75 12.88 -1.17
C ARG A 58 0.25 12.24 -2.46
N ASP A 59 0.07 13.01 -3.53
CA ASP A 59 -0.39 12.50 -4.82
C ASP A 59 0.74 12.12 -5.80
N SER A 60 2.00 12.50 -5.55
CA SER A 60 3.09 12.23 -6.51
C SER A 60 3.88 10.93 -6.24
N LEU A 61 3.85 10.39 -5.02
CA LEU A 61 4.67 9.22 -4.64
C LEU A 61 3.91 7.89 -4.66
N LEU A 62 2.57 7.91 -4.80
CA LEU A 62 1.73 6.71 -4.78
C LEU A 62 1.54 6.04 -6.14
N ALA A 63 2.04 6.65 -7.22
CA ALA A 63 1.86 6.13 -8.59
C ALA A 63 2.78 4.95 -8.95
N ALA A 64 3.69 4.51 -8.07
CA ALA A 64 4.65 3.44 -8.39
C ALA A 64 4.90 2.40 -7.29
N VAL A 65 4.14 2.40 -6.19
CA VAL A 65 4.27 1.31 -5.21
C VAL A 65 3.42 0.13 -5.67
N SER A 66 4.09 -0.89 -6.22
CA SER A 66 3.49 -2.18 -6.54
C SER A 66 2.64 -2.68 -5.36
N LYS A 67 1.38 -3.04 -5.63
CA LYS A 67 0.48 -3.68 -4.65
C LYS A 67 0.72 -5.19 -4.52
N LYS A 68 1.74 -5.73 -5.20
CA LYS A 68 2.06 -7.15 -5.14
C LYS A 68 2.65 -7.47 -3.76
N ILE A 69 2.02 -8.39 -3.06
CA ILE A 69 2.57 -8.98 -1.82
C ILE A 69 3.73 -9.90 -2.23
N GLU A 70 4.87 -9.70 -1.59
CA GLU A 70 6.05 -10.57 -1.67
C GLU A 70 6.27 -11.20 -0.30
N TYR A 71 6.41 -12.51 -0.27
CA TYR A 71 6.63 -13.28 0.96
C TYR A 71 8.13 -13.54 1.14
N TYR A 72 8.59 -13.52 2.39
CA TYR A 72 9.99 -13.66 2.76
C TYR A 72 10.17 -14.82 3.75
N ASP A 73 9.55 -15.98 3.43
CA ASP A 73 9.51 -17.16 4.31
C ASP A 73 8.92 -16.83 5.71
N ASP A 74 7.91 -15.96 5.73
CA ASP A 74 7.32 -15.35 6.91
C ASP A 74 5.79 -15.49 6.98
N GLU A 75 5.24 -16.50 6.30
CA GLU A 75 3.80 -16.79 6.22
C GLU A 75 3.20 -17.11 7.61
N GLU A 76 4.01 -17.60 8.54
CA GLU A 76 3.58 -17.89 9.91
C GLU A 76 3.11 -16.63 10.66
N LEU A 77 3.55 -15.44 10.22
CA LEU A 77 3.14 -14.15 10.77
C LEU A 77 1.73 -13.73 10.30
N ASP A 78 1.16 -14.37 9.29
CA ASP A 78 -0.19 -14.04 8.77
C ASP A 78 -1.27 -14.23 9.85
N ARG A 79 -1.01 -15.07 10.86
CA ARG A 79 -1.92 -15.25 12.01
C ARG A 79 -2.06 -14.01 12.88
N PHE A 80 -1.13 -13.05 12.77
CA PHE A 80 -1.14 -11.78 13.50
C PHE A 80 -1.82 -10.64 12.71
N GLN A 81 -2.51 -10.97 11.62
CA GLN A 81 -3.26 -9.99 10.85
C GLN A 81 -4.29 -9.25 11.72
N GLY A 82 -4.26 -7.92 11.68
CA GLY A 82 -5.15 -7.06 12.45
C GLY A 82 -4.84 -6.98 13.95
N VAL A 83 -3.73 -7.56 14.41
CA VAL A 83 -3.22 -7.38 15.77
C VAL A 83 -2.50 -6.04 15.85
N GLU A 84 -2.77 -5.28 16.93
CA GLU A 84 -2.10 -4.00 17.18
C GLU A 84 -0.64 -4.18 17.59
N ALA A 85 0.20 -3.19 17.31
CA ALA A 85 1.64 -3.27 17.52
C ALA A 85 2.06 -3.40 19.01
N ASP A 86 1.19 -2.99 19.93
CA ASP A 86 1.39 -3.03 21.38
C ASP A 86 0.75 -4.27 22.04
N ALA A 87 0.02 -5.07 21.27
CA ALA A 87 -0.75 -6.22 21.75
C ALA A 87 0.03 -7.55 21.65
N TYR A 88 1.26 -7.53 21.15
CA TYR A 88 2.12 -8.71 21.03
C TYR A 88 2.69 -9.16 22.37
N ASP A 89 2.75 -10.48 22.58
CA ASP A 89 3.52 -11.07 23.67
C ASP A 89 5.00 -11.26 23.26
N GLU A 90 5.86 -11.56 24.24
CA GLU A 90 7.30 -11.72 24.01
C GLU A 90 7.61 -12.83 23.00
N ASP A 91 6.83 -13.91 23.01
CA ASP A 91 6.98 -15.02 22.06
C ASP A 91 6.68 -14.57 20.62
N ALA A 92 5.57 -13.85 20.40
CA ALA A 92 5.25 -13.27 19.11
C ALA A 92 6.32 -12.28 18.65
N VAL A 93 6.79 -11.39 19.54
CA VAL A 93 7.88 -10.45 19.23
C VAL A 93 9.13 -11.20 18.77
N ASN A 94 9.47 -12.31 19.42
CA ASN A 94 10.62 -13.14 19.02
C ASN A 94 10.45 -13.74 17.62
N GLU A 95 9.24 -14.14 17.22
CA GLU A 95 9.00 -14.62 15.86
C GLU A 95 9.23 -13.55 14.80
N PHE A 96 8.76 -12.31 15.04
CA PHE A 96 9.06 -11.18 14.16
C PHE A 96 10.57 -10.88 14.12
N ARG A 97 11.25 -11.00 15.26
CA ARG A 97 12.69 -10.78 15.39
C ARG A 97 13.49 -11.81 14.60
N ASP A 98 13.12 -13.08 14.70
CA ASP A 98 13.78 -14.17 13.99
C ASP A 98 13.69 -13.95 12.48
N VAL A 99 12.51 -13.59 11.96
CA VAL A 99 12.35 -13.23 10.55
C VAL A 99 13.25 -12.03 10.22
N LEU A 100 13.16 -10.93 10.97
CA LEU A 100 13.95 -9.72 10.72
C LEU A 100 15.46 -10.00 10.64
N TYR A 101 16.00 -10.87 11.50
CA TYR A 101 17.43 -11.21 11.53
C TYR A 101 17.88 -12.21 10.45
N THR A 102 16.95 -12.96 9.87
CA THR A 102 17.25 -13.81 8.71
C THR A 102 17.28 -13.03 7.39
N LEU A 103 16.58 -11.90 7.32
CA LEU A 103 16.52 -11.06 6.13
C LEU A 103 17.83 -10.34 5.86
N LYS A 104 18.17 -10.16 4.58
CA LYS A 104 19.20 -9.19 4.22
C LYS A 104 18.67 -7.80 4.49
N GLU A 105 19.55 -6.89 4.88
CA GLU A 105 19.19 -5.47 5.06
C GLU A 105 18.38 -4.96 3.87
N ILE A 106 18.79 -5.28 2.62
CA ILE A 106 18.13 -4.84 1.38
C ILE A 106 16.65 -5.27 1.26
N GLU A 107 16.29 -6.40 1.87
CA GLU A 107 14.97 -7.01 1.83
C GLU A 107 14.03 -6.43 2.91
N VAL A 108 14.56 -5.89 4.02
CA VAL A 108 13.77 -5.36 5.15
C VAL A 108 12.74 -4.33 4.70
N ALA A 109 13.08 -3.42 3.79
CA ALA A 109 12.14 -2.42 3.28
C ALA A 109 10.96 -3.05 2.50
N GLY A 110 11.24 -4.12 1.74
CA GLY A 110 10.23 -4.88 1.00
C GLY A 110 9.37 -5.74 1.93
N TRP A 111 9.98 -6.35 2.94
CA TRP A 111 9.29 -7.10 3.98
C TRP A 111 8.35 -6.23 4.83
N LEU A 112 8.80 -5.07 5.32
CA LEU A 112 7.92 -4.12 6.01
C LEU A 112 6.74 -3.70 5.13
N ARG A 113 6.98 -3.56 3.83
CA ARG A 113 5.92 -3.26 2.88
C ARG A 113 4.95 -4.44 2.72
N SER A 114 5.43 -5.67 2.69
CA SER A 114 4.56 -6.85 2.58
C SER A 114 3.73 -7.06 3.85
N LEU A 115 4.29 -6.81 5.04
CA LEU A 115 3.55 -6.80 6.31
C LEU A 115 2.42 -5.77 6.28
N GLN A 116 2.70 -4.53 5.86
CA GLN A 116 1.68 -3.49 5.71
C GLN A 116 0.57 -3.90 4.73
N LEU A 117 0.92 -4.53 3.60
CA LEU A 117 -0.06 -4.99 2.61
C LEU A 117 -0.92 -6.16 3.14
N ARG A 118 -0.38 -6.96 4.06
CA ARG A 118 -1.09 -8.04 4.76
C ARG A 118 -1.82 -7.58 6.02
N ALA A 119 -1.79 -6.28 6.34
CA ALA A 119 -2.35 -5.71 7.57
C ALA A 119 -1.78 -6.37 8.85
N ILE A 120 -0.49 -6.68 8.84
CA ILE A 120 0.26 -7.16 10.01
C ILE A 120 1.08 -5.98 10.52
N ASN A 121 0.84 -5.59 11.78
CA ASN A 121 1.61 -4.54 12.41
C ASN A 121 2.93 -5.11 12.95
N LEU A 122 4.04 -4.42 12.72
CA LEU A 122 5.31 -4.77 13.36
C LEU A 122 5.24 -4.40 14.85
N PRO A 123 5.75 -5.24 15.77
CA PRO A 123 5.81 -4.91 17.19
C PRO A 123 6.62 -3.63 17.47
N ASP A 124 6.16 -2.81 18.41
CA ASP A 124 6.82 -1.53 18.75
C ASP A 124 8.30 -1.67 19.11
N GLU A 125 8.66 -2.78 19.78
CA GLU A 125 10.03 -3.09 20.18
C GLU A 125 11.00 -3.25 19.00
N LEU A 126 10.49 -3.62 17.82
CA LEU A 126 11.30 -3.86 16.62
C LEU A 126 11.20 -2.71 15.61
N LYS A 127 10.26 -1.77 15.80
CA LYS A 127 10.03 -0.65 14.87
C LYS A 127 11.29 0.19 14.68
N ASP A 128 11.91 0.62 15.77
CA ASP A 128 13.08 1.50 15.70
C ASP A 128 14.26 0.83 14.99
N GLU A 129 14.50 -0.46 15.27
CA GLU A 129 15.56 -1.26 14.63
C GLU A 129 15.31 -1.44 13.13
N ALA A 130 14.10 -1.85 12.76
CA ALA A 130 13.74 -2.03 11.35
C ALA A 130 13.79 -0.71 10.57
N PHE A 131 13.36 0.41 11.18
CA PHE A 131 13.44 1.73 10.54
C PHE A 131 14.87 2.25 10.43
N LEU A 132 15.76 1.94 11.37
CA LEU A 132 17.18 2.30 11.26
C LEU A 132 17.83 1.65 10.03
N ILE A 133 17.62 0.33 9.86
CA ILE A 133 18.14 -0.44 8.72
C ILE A 133 17.64 0.11 7.36
N VAL A 134 16.38 0.55 7.30
CA VAL A 134 15.80 1.16 6.10
C VAL A 134 16.28 2.61 5.90
N GLY A 135 16.44 3.34 7.00
CA GLY A 135 16.85 4.76 7.03
C GLY A 135 18.27 4.96 6.53
N GLU A 136 19.21 4.11 6.93
CA GLU A 136 20.61 4.14 6.44
C GLU A 136 20.70 4.07 4.92
N ARG A 137 19.76 3.37 4.26
CA ARG A 137 19.72 3.26 2.80
C ARG A 137 19.11 4.42 2.05
N ARG A 138 18.38 5.35 2.70
CA ARG A 138 17.83 6.52 2.00
C ARG A 138 18.85 7.65 1.80
N ILE A 139 20.01 7.54 2.47
CA ILE A 139 21.07 8.57 2.47
C ILE A 139 22.16 8.26 1.42
N HIS A 140 22.16 7.05 0.86
CA HIS A 140 23.07 6.60 -0.20
C HIS A 140 22.34 6.37 -1.52
#